data_AF-A0AAD3CWK5-F1
#
_entry.id   AF-A0AAD3CWK5-F1
#
_cell.length_a   1.000
_cell.length_b   1.000
_cell.length_c   1.000
_cell.angle_alpha   90.00
_cell.angle_beta   90.00
_cell.angle_gamma   90.00
#
_symmetry.space_group_name_H-M   'P 1'
#
loop_
_entity.id
_entity.type
_entity.pdbx_description
1 polymer ?
#
loop_
_entity_poly.entity_id
_entity_poly.type
_entity_poly.pdbx_seq_one_letter_code
_entity_poly.pdbx_strand_id
1 'polypeptide(L)'
;MDNHNTTGITIVLEDDYVINDYPKLLKSLAMVPDDWDVLRFDLWQHPFRHYPHFPMEGIGYGFRSLAPPEGRWYCGGTHLTVWRGDKVDKLRKHWDHYPRKPIDCLLARDNITSYGLMTGVGWIDNARRSDIPKLRYLQKMSLGWEDHTELRHLMRNKRTVNF
;
A
#
# COMPACT_ATOMS: atom_id res chain seq x y z
N MET A 1 16.95 16.58 -14.05
CA MET A 1 15.86 15.73 -13.54
C MET A 1 15.07 15.33 -14.74
N ASP A 2 15.09 14.06 -15.09
CA ASP A 2 14.48 13.54 -16.30
C ASP A 2 12.96 13.66 -16.17
N ASN A 3 12.33 14.37 -17.11
CA ASN A 3 10.88 14.50 -17.20
C ASN A 3 10.29 13.15 -17.64
N HIS A 4 10.17 12.21 -16.69
CA HIS A 4 9.40 10.99 -16.92
C HIS A 4 7.97 11.41 -17.25
N ASN A 5 7.47 10.98 -18.41
CA ASN A 5 6.08 11.16 -18.75
C ASN A 5 5.24 10.33 -17.78
N THR A 6 4.72 10.95 -16.73
CA THR A 6 3.87 10.29 -15.74
C THR A 6 2.40 10.35 -16.12
N THR A 7 2.00 10.84 -17.30
CA THR A 7 0.57 10.91 -17.66
C THR A 7 -0.09 9.54 -17.58
N GLY A 8 -1.19 9.43 -16.84
CA GLY A 8 -1.94 8.18 -16.68
C GLY A 8 -2.07 7.74 -15.22
N ILE A 9 -2.04 6.42 -15.01
CA ILE A 9 -2.24 5.79 -13.71
C ILE A 9 -1.11 4.78 -13.48
N THR A 10 -0.54 4.78 -12.28
CA THR A 10 0.44 3.77 -11.86
C THR A 10 -0.17 2.87 -10.79
N ILE A 11 -0.05 1.56 -10.98
CA ILE A 11 -0.42 0.57 -9.96
C ILE A 11 0.83 0.17 -9.21
N VAL A 12 0.79 0.26 -7.88
CA VAL A 12 1.84 -0.21 -6.97
C VAL A 12 1.24 -1.33 -6.13
N LEU A 13 1.86 -2.50 -6.17
CA LEU A 13 1.37 -3.73 -5.56
C LEU A 13 2.51 -4.38 -4.77
N GLU A 14 2.24 -4.78 -3.52
CA GLU A 14 3.15 -5.62 -2.74
C GLU A 14 3.29 -7.01 -3.40
N ASP A 15 4.48 -7.59 -3.30
CA ASP A 15 4.84 -8.83 -3.99
C ASP A 15 4.10 -10.08 -3.47
N ASP A 16 3.48 -10.00 -2.29
CA ASP A 16 2.65 -11.05 -1.70
C ASP A 16 1.13 -10.84 -1.89
N TYR A 17 0.74 -9.91 -2.77
CA TYR A 17 -0.65 -9.61 -3.08
C TYR A 17 -0.98 -9.77 -4.57
N VAL A 18 -2.25 -10.06 -4.84
CA VAL A 18 -2.81 -10.18 -6.19
C VAL A 18 -4.07 -9.36 -6.36
N ILE A 19 -4.30 -8.93 -7.60
CA ILE A 19 -5.57 -8.35 -8.01
C ILE A 19 -6.53 -9.49 -8.37
N ASN A 20 -7.52 -9.73 -7.53
CA ASN A 20 -8.49 -10.82 -7.72
C ASN A 20 -9.57 -10.49 -8.76
N ASP A 21 -9.86 -9.21 -8.95
CA ASP A 21 -10.94 -8.74 -9.83
C ASP A 21 -10.52 -7.40 -10.47
N TYR A 22 -9.80 -7.52 -11.59
CA TYR A 22 -9.30 -6.37 -12.34
C TYR A 22 -10.44 -5.52 -12.95
N PRO A 23 -11.52 -6.08 -13.51
CA PRO A 23 -12.68 -5.28 -13.95
C PRO A 23 -13.30 -4.45 -12.82
N LYS A 24 -13.48 -5.03 -11.64
CA LYS A 24 -14.01 -4.30 -10.47
C LYS A 24 -13.03 -3.23 -9.98
N LEU A 25 -11.72 -3.50 -10.04
CA LEU A 25 -10.68 -2.50 -9.79
C LEU A 25 -10.82 -1.31 -10.75
N LEU A 26 -10.91 -1.55 -12.06
CA LEU A 26 -11.08 -0.48 -13.06
C LEU A 26 -12.38 0.31 -12.86
N LYS A 27 -13.49 -0.40 -12.62
CA LYS A 27 -14.78 0.25 -12.34
C LYS A 27 -14.69 1.16 -11.11
N SER A 28 -13.93 0.77 -10.08
CA SER A 28 -13.77 1.57 -8.87
C SER A 28 -13.10 2.92 -9.15
N LEU A 29 -12.18 2.99 -10.11
CA LEU A 29 -11.47 4.24 -10.46
C LEU A 29 -12.42 5.33 -10.95
N ALA A 30 -13.48 4.94 -11.68
CA ALA A 30 -14.49 5.86 -12.22
C ALA A 30 -15.53 6.32 -11.18
N MET A 31 -15.52 5.74 -9.98
CA MET A 31 -16.50 6.02 -8.93
C MET A 31 -15.93 6.88 -7.79
N VAL A 32 -14.63 7.16 -7.81
CA VAL A 32 -13.98 8.05 -6.83
C VAL A 32 -13.98 9.48 -7.36
N PRO A 33 -14.22 10.50 -6.53
CA PRO A 33 -14.14 11.90 -6.95
C PRO A 33 -12.79 12.26 -7.62
N ASP A 34 -12.83 13.09 -8.65
CA ASP A 34 -11.65 13.44 -9.47
C ASP A 34 -10.58 14.27 -8.73
N ASP A 35 -10.66 14.52 -7.43
CA ASP A 35 -9.65 15.24 -6.65
C ASP A 35 -8.60 14.32 -5.98
N TRP A 36 -8.68 12.99 -6.20
CA TRP A 36 -7.77 12.02 -5.60
C TRP A 36 -6.32 12.13 -6.10
N ASP A 37 -5.36 11.97 -5.18
CA ASP A 37 -3.93 11.80 -5.50
C ASP A 37 -3.51 10.33 -5.51
N VAL A 38 -4.06 9.57 -4.57
CA VAL A 38 -3.80 8.13 -4.39
C VAL A 38 -5.06 7.40 -3.96
N LEU A 39 -5.28 6.23 -4.53
CA LEU A 39 -6.28 5.27 -4.08
C LEU A 39 -5.57 4.13 -3.36
N ARG A 40 -6.10 3.74 -2.21
CA ARG A 40 -5.61 2.69 -1.34
C ARG A 40 -6.62 1.57 -1.29
N PHE A 41 -6.17 0.35 -1.49
CA PHE A 41 -7.03 -0.84 -1.47
C PHE A 41 -6.65 -1.72 -0.28
N ASP A 42 -7.44 -2.76 -0.01
CA ASP A 42 -7.11 -3.74 1.02
C ASP A 42 -7.10 -3.15 2.45
N LEU A 43 -8.18 -2.44 2.77
CA LEU A 43 -8.28 -1.68 4.02
C LEU A 43 -8.73 -2.58 5.16
N TRP A 44 -7.77 -3.31 5.70
CA TRP A 44 -7.95 -4.03 6.95
C TRP A 44 -7.80 -3.06 8.12
N GLN A 45 -8.58 -3.28 9.19
CA GLN A 45 -8.53 -2.61 10.50
C GLN A 45 -9.34 -1.32 10.71
N HIS A 46 -9.95 -1.22 11.88
CA HIS A 46 -10.40 0.03 12.48
C HIS A 46 -9.21 1.01 12.62
N PRO A 47 -9.30 2.31 12.28
CA PRO A 47 -10.48 3.17 12.43
C PRO A 47 -11.29 3.55 11.17
N PHE A 48 -11.26 2.83 10.04
CA PHE A 48 -12.01 3.28 8.84
C PHE A 48 -13.52 3.49 9.06
N ARG A 49 -14.12 2.85 10.09
CA ARG A 49 -15.53 3.05 10.49
C ARG A 49 -15.85 4.48 10.91
N HIS A 50 -14.86 5.30 11.25
CA HIS A 50 -15.04 6.69 11.69
C HIS A 50 -14.98 7.69 10.54
N TYR A 51 -14.70 7.24 9.32
CA TYR A 51 -14.66 8.10 8.13
C TYR A 51 -16.02 8.08 7.44
N PRO A 52 -16.51 9.23 6.94
CA PRO A 52 -17.71 9.24 6.10
C PRO A 52 -17.52 8.33 4.87
N HIS A 53 -18.38 7.33 4.75
CA HIS A 53 -18.39 6.44 3.60
C HIS A 53 -19.24 7.01 2.47
N PHE A 54 -18.85 6.73 1.23
CA PHE A 54 -19.71 6.90 0.07
C PHE A 54 -19.98 5.54 -0.57
N PRO A 55 -21.21 5.29 -1.05
CA PRO A 55 -21.56 4.04 -1.68
C PRO A 55 -20.89 3.92 -3.06
N MET A 56 -20.48 2.70 -3.40
CA MET A 56 -19.92 2.35 -4.71
C MET A 56 -20.70 1.16 -5.27
N GLU A 57 -21.74 1.43 -6.05
CA GLU A 57 -22.67 0.45 -6.59
C GLU A 57 -21.99 -0.75 -7.28
N GLY A 58 -22.28 -1.95 -6.76
CA GLY A 58 -21.70 -3.21 -7.23
C GLY A 58 -20.23 -3.43 -6.81
N ILE A 59 -19.65 -2.53 -6.03
CA ILE A 59 -18.26 -2.61 -5.56
C ILE A 59 -18.18 -2.74 -4.04
N GLY A 60 -18.94 -1.91 -3.33
CA GLY A 60 -18.94 -1.80 -1.88
C GLY A 60 -19.04 -0.34 -1.45
N TYR A 61 -18.05 0.13 -0.71
CA TYR A 61 -17.96 1.51 -0.23
C TYR A 61 -16.53 2.01 -0.35
N GLY A 62 -16.40 3.34 -0.43
CA GLY A 62 -15.14 4.05 -0.31
C GLY A 62 -15.21 5.10 0.80
N PHE A 63 -14.05 5.63 1.20
CA PHE A 63 -13.97 6.81 2.05
C PHE A 63 -12.79 7.68 1.67
N ARG A 64 -12.87 8.97 2.03
CA ARG A 64 -11.73 9.88 1.99
C ARG A 64 -10.97 9.80 3.31
N SER A 65 -9.66 9.62 3.22
CA SER A 65 -8.74 9.66 4.36
C SER A 65 -8.51 11.12 4.72
N LEU A 66 -9.27 11.61 5.68
CA LEU A 66 -9.10 12.95 6.24
C LEU A 66 -8.23 12.89 7.50
N ALA A 67 -7.64 14.00 7.93
CA ALA A 67 -7.20 14.12 9.32
C ALA A 67 -8.40 13.83 10.23
N PRO A 68 -8.35 12.77 11.06
CA PRO A 68 -9.39 12.59 12.04
C PRO A 68 -9.22 13.67 13.14
N PRO A 69 -10.33 14.21 13.67
CA PRO A 69 -10.30 15.30 14.65
C PRO A 69 -9.58 14.96 15.98
N GLU A 70 -9.16 13.71 16.19
CA GLU A 70 -8.57 13.22 17.44
C GLU A 70 -7.23 12.50 17.24
N GLY A 71 -6.51 12.74 16.13
CA GLY A 71 -5.19 12.16 15.90
C GLY A 71 -5.17 10.65 15.64
N ARG A 72 -6.33 10.01 15.47
CA ARG A 72 -6.48 8.57 15.16
C ARG A 72 -6.32 8.27 13.66
N TRP A 73 -5.14 8.55 13.12
CA TRP A 73 -4.85 8.34 11.70
C TRP A 73 -5.03 6.88 11.28
N TYR A 74 -5.69 6.65 10.15
CA TYR A 74 -5.72 5.32 9.53
C TYR A 74 -4.43 5.10 8.72
N CYS A 75 -3.50 4.32 9.26
CA CYS A 75 -2.33 3.83 8.52
C CYS A 75 -2.62 2.41 8.01
N GLY A 76 -2.75 2.24 6.70
CA GLY A 76 -2.99 0.93 6.09
C GLY A 76 -3.40 1.02 4.62
N GLY A 77 -3.83 -0.10 4.05
CA GLY A 77 -4.31 -0.18 2.67
C GLY A 77 -3.26 0.10 1.60
N THR A 78 -2.02 -0.28 1.86
CA THR A 78 -0.87 -0.03 0.97
C THR A 78 -0.43 -1.24 0.18
N HIS A 79 -1.04 -2.39 0.44
CA HIS A 79 -0.80 -3.63 -0.29
C HIS A 79 -1.08 -3.48 -1.80
N LEU A 80 -2.10 -2.70 -2.15
CA LEU A 80 -2.31 -2.21 -3.50
C LEU A 80 -2.65 -0.71 -3.41
N THR A 81 -1.92 0.10 -4.16
CA THR A 81 -2.23 1.52 -4.33
C THR A 81 -2.22 1.91 -5.80
N VAL A 82 -3.06 2.88 -6.13
CA VAL A 82 -3.17 3.44 -7.48
C VAL A 82 -2.85 4.92 -7.41
N TRP A 83 -1.81 5.33 -8.12
CA TRP A 83 -1.26 6.68 -8.07
C TRP A 83 -1.65 7.42 -9.34
N ARG A 84 -2.10 8.67 -9.16
CA ARG A 84 -2.43 9.50 -10.30
C ARG A 84 -1.15 10.10 -10.88
N GLY A 85 -1.00 9.95 -12.18
CA GLY A 85 0.17 10.37 -12.93
C GLY A 85 0.56 11.83 -12.74
N ASP A 86 -0.41 12.74 -12.83
CA ASP A 86 -0.22 14.18 -12.65
C ASP A 86 0.03 14.58 -11.18
N LYS A 87 -0.08 13.62 -10.24
CA LYS A 87 0.16 13.83 -8.81
C LYS A 87 1.45 13.18 -8.31
N VAL A 88 2.21 12.48 -9.16
CA VAL A 88 3.47 11.82 -8.78
C VAL A 88 4.47 12.82 -8.18
N ASP A 89 4.61 14.01 -8.74
CA ASP A 89 5.50 15.04 -8.18
C ASP A 89 5.08 15.52 -6.79
N LYS A 90 3.77 15.61 -6.54
CA LYS A 90 3.22 15.94 -5.24
C LYS A 90 3.51 14.84 -4.22
N LEU A 91 3.33 13.58 -4.61
CA LEU A 91 3.64 12.40 -3.78
C LEU A 91 5.13 12.34 -3.45
N ARG A 92 6.00 12.57 -4.43
CA ARG A 92 7.46 12.61 -4.24
C ARG A 92 7.87 13.70 -3.25
N LYS A 93 7.40 14.93 -3.43
CA LYS A 93 7.68 16.04 -2.50
C LYS A 93 7.19 15.74 -1.08
N HIS A 94 6.04 15.08 -0.95
CA HIS A 94 5.53 14.66 0.35
C HIS A 94 6.42 13.61 1.02
N TRP A 95 6.93 12.64 0.25
CA TRP A 95 7.88 11.64 0.73
C TRP A 95 9.21 12.29 1.14
N ASP A 96 9.77 13.18 0.32
CA ASP A 96 11.03 13.88 0.57
C ASP A 96 11.00 14.68 1.88
N HIS A 97 9.83 15.20 2.26
CA HIS A 97 9.65 15.92 3.52
C HIS A 97 9.59 14.99 4.75
N TYR A 98 9.21 13.72 4.56
CA TYR A 98 9.02 12.74 5.65
C TYR A 98 9.68 11.38 5.37
N PRO A 99 10.98 11.32 5.03
CA PRO A 99 11.61 10.11 4.46
C PRO A 99 11.72 8.93 5.43
N ARG A 100 11.47 9.14 6.73
CA ARG A 100 11.51 8.10 7.77
C ARG A 100 10.13 7.64 8.24
N LYS A 101 9.04 8.18 7.67
CA LYS A 101 7.68 7.77 8.05
C LYS A 101 7.25 6.57 7.20
N PRO A 102 6.51 5.60 7.77
CA PRO A 102 5.96 4.49 7.00
C PRO A 102 5.02 5.00 5.90
N ILE A 103 5.08 4.39 4.72
CA ILE A 103 4.27 4.82 3.57
C ILE A 103 2.76 4.75 3.85
N ASP A 104 2.33 3.73 4.59
CA ASP A 104 0.95 3.52 5.05
C ASP A 104 0.37 4.74 5.76
N CYS A 105 1.20 5.37 6.59
CA CYS A 105 0.82 6.57 7.31
C CYS A 105 1.03 7.84 6.46
N LEU A 106 1.99 7.85 5.55
CA LEU A 106 2.26 9.00 4.69
C LEU A 106 1.14 9.26 3.70
N LEU A 107 0.64 8.20 3.05
CA LEU A 107 -0.45 8.33 2.09
C LEU A 107 -1.76 8.73 2.76
N ALA A 108 -1.90 8.52 4.07
CA ALA A 108 -3.10 8.86 4.83
C ALA A 108 -3.08 10.27 5.44
N ARG A 109 -2.02 11.07 5.22
CA ARG A 109 -1.80 12.36 5.90
C ARG A 109 -2.39 13.56 5.17
N ASP A 110 -2.45 14.67 5.91
CA ASP A 110 -2.75 16.00 5.36
C ASP A 110 -1.86 16.32 4.16
N ASN A 111 -2.45 17.05 3.22
CA ASN A 111 -1.88 17.40 1.91
C ASN A 111 -1.86 16.28 0.87
N ILE A 112 -2.22 15.04 1.18
CA ILE A 112 -2.51 14.00 0.20
C ILE A 112 -4.01 13.69 0.22
N THR A 113 -4.69 13.90 -0.91
CA THR A 113 -6.07 13.47 -1.08
C THR A 113 -6.09 11.97 -1.32
N SER A 114 -6.16 11.20 -0.24
CA SER A 114 -6.19 9.74 -0.29
C SER A 114 -7.59 9.18 -0.11
N TYR A 115 -7.97 8.28 -1.00
CA TYR A 115 -9.20 7.51 -0.88
C TYR A 115 -8.91 6.05 -0.56
N GLY A 116 -9.75 5.47 0.28
CA GLY A 116 -9.71 4.06 0.62
C GLY A 116 -10.89 3.29 0.01
N LEU A 117 -10.62 2.19 -0.69
CA LEU A 117 -11.60 1.31 -1.33
C LEU A 117 -11.47 -0.15 -0.82
N MET A 118 -12.59 -0.79 -0.47
CA MET A 118 -12.61 -2.19 -0.01
C MET A 118 -12.94 -3.17 -1.14
N THR A 119 -12.04 -3.32 -2.11
CA THR A 119 -12.30 -4.17 -3.29
C THR A 119 -11.04 -4.65 -4.01
N GLY A 120 -11.17 -5.70 -4.82
CA GLY A 120 -10.26 -5.99 -5.93
C GLY A 120 -8.92 -6.62 -5.56
N VAL A 121 -8.64 -6.83 -4.27
CA VAL A 121 -7.35 -7.33 -3.78
C VAL A 121 -7.55 -8.59 -2.96
N GLY A 122 -6.60 -9.51 -3.04
CA GLY A 122 -6.48 -10.61 -2.09
C GLY A 122 -5.04 -11.03 -1.88
N TRP A 123 -4.88 -11.85 -0.86
CA TRP A 123 -3.59 -12.41 -0.48
C TRP A 123 -3.27 -13.63 -1.34
N ILE A 124 -2.00 -13.81 -1.70
CA ILE A 124 -1.55 -15.03 -2.37
C ILE A 124 -1.43 -16.13 -1.31
N ASP A 125 -2.41 -17.03 -1.22
CA ASP A 125 -2.52 -18.07 -0.19
C ASP A 125 -1.40 -19.13 -0.19
N ASN A 126 -0.35 -18.96 -1.01
CA ASN A 126 0.83 -19.81 -1.08
C ASN A 126 2.10 -19.03 -1.46
N ALA A 127 2.11 -17.69 -1.31
CA ALA A 127 3.35 -16.94 -1.44
C ALA A 127 4.30 -17.45 -0.36
N ARG A 128 5.28 -18.26 -0.77
CA ARG A 128 6.51 -18.48 0.00
C ARG A 128 6.92 -17.08 0.45
N ARG A 129 6.91 -16.84 1.76
CA ARG A 129 7.26 -15.58 2.43
C ARG A 129 8.10 -14.72 1.50
N SER A 130 7.61 -13.52 1.14
CA SER A 130 8.41 -12.54 0.41
C SER A 130 9.86 -12.61 0.85
N ASP A 131 10.77 -12.83 -0.10
CA ASP A 131 12.22 -12.92 0.16
C ASP A 131 12.79 -11.56 0.63
N ILE A 132 11.97 -10.50 0.59
CA ILE A 132 12.24 -9.19 1.16
C ILE A 132 11.90 -9.23 2.65
N PRO A 133 12.89 -9.08 3.55
CA PRO A 133 12.62 -9.07 4.98
C PRO A 133 11.70 -7.92 5.34
N LYS A 134 10.43 -8.21 5.70
CA LYS A 134 9.52 -7.19 6.20
C LYS A 134 10.12 -6.57 7.47
N LEU A 135 10.17 -5.23 7.56
CA LEU A 135 10.79 -4.49 8.68
C LEU A 135 10.33 -4.95 10.07
N ARG A 136 9.10 -5.47 10.18
CA ARG A 136 8.55 -6.07 11.42
C ARG A 136 9.32 -7.31 11.88
N TYR A 137 9.88 -8.09 10.95
CA TYR A 137 10.79 -9.20 11.23
C TYR A 137 12.17 -8.69 11.65
N LEU A 138 12.70 -7.66 10.99
CA LEU A 138 13.99 -7.07 11.34
C LEU A 138 13.98 -6.40 12.72
N GLN A 139 12.88 -5.76 13.11
CA GLN A 139 12.71 -5.22 14.47
C GLN A 139 12.63 -6.31 15.54
N LYS A 140 11.95 -7.44 15.26
CA LYS A 140 11.99 -8.62 16.14
C LYS A 140 13.39 -9.25 16.23
N MET A 141 14.13 -9.28 15.11
CA MET A 141 15.51 -9.79 15.06
C MET A 141 16.51 -8.86 15.78
N SER A 142 16.24 -7.55 15.85
CA SER A 142 17.09 -6.60 16.57
C SER A 142 16.98 -6.69 18.11
N LEU A 143 15.95 -7.38 18.62
CA LEU A 143 15.70 -7.57 20.05
C LEU A 143 16.12 -8.95 20.59
N GLY A 144 16.76 -9.79 19.77
CA GLY A 144 17.23 -11.13 20.16
C GLY A 144 18.60 -11.44 19.57
N TRP A 145 19.64 -10.92 20.22
CA TRP A 145 20.98 -11.51 20.09
C TRP A 145 20.94 -12.87 20.78
N GLU A 146 21.14 -13.94 19.98
CA GLU A 146 21.64 -15.28 20.31
C GLU A 146 20.87 -16.34 19.51
N ASP A 147 21.35 -16.60 18.27
CA ASP A 147 21.68 -17.94 17.76
C ASP A 147 21.81 -17.88 16.22
N HIS A 148 23.05 -17.85 15.73
CA HIS A 148 23.40 -17.70 14.31
C HIS A 148 23.36 -19.03 13.53
N THR A 149 22.66 -20.05 14.01
CA THR A 149 22.67 -21.38 13.37
C THR A 149 21.67 -21.49 12.21
N GLU A 150 20.50 -20.84 12.27
CA GLU A 150 19.48 -20.91 11.20
C GLU A 150 19.86 -20.11 9.93
N LEU A 151 20.53 -18.96 10.07
CA LEU A 151 20.94 -18.13 8.93
C LEU A 151 21.96 -18.84 8.02
N ARG A 152 22.80 -19.72 8.57
CA ARG A 152 23.75 -20.50 7.77
C ARG A 152 23.08 -21.60 6.95
N HIS A 153 21.93 -22.11 7.38
CA HIS A 153 21.16 -23.10 6.63
C HIS A 153 20.38 -22.46 5.47
N LEU A 154 19.78 -21.28 5.69
CA LEU A 154 19.09 -20.52 4.64
C LEU A 154 20.05 -20.05 3.53
N MET A 155 21.28 -19.65 3.88
CA MET A 155 22.27 -19.19 2.90
C MET A 155 22.97 -20.31 2.11
N ARG A 156 22.89 -21.58 2.55
CA ARG A 156 23.53 -22.72 1.86
C ARG A 156 22.66 -23.38 0.79
N ASN A 157 21.34 -23.15 0.78
CA ASN A 157 20.42 -23.75 -0.20
C ASN A 157 20.18 -22.90 -1.45
N LYS A 158 21.19 -22.17 -1.94
CA LYS A 158 21.19 -21.69 -3.33
C LYS A 158 21.42 -22.88 -4.27
N ARG A 159 20.35 -23.64 -4.55
CA ARG A 159 20.34 -24.49 -5.75
C ARG A 159 20.25 -23.57 -6.96
N THR A 160 21.33 -23.57 -7.71
CA THR A 160 21.46 -23.05 -9.07
C THR A 160 20.28 -23.51 -9.90
N VAL A 161 19.48 -22.57 -10.41
CA VAL A 161 18.58 -22.81 -11.54
C VAL A 161 19.33 -22.26 -12.74
N ASN A 162 19.86 -23.16 -13.57
CA ASN A 162 20.39 -22.81 -14.88
C ASN A 162 19.21 -22.54 -15.82
N PHE A 163 19.34 -21.48 -16.64
CA PHE A 163 18.45 -21.19 -17.76
C PHE A 163 18.59 -22.26 -18.85
#